data_AF-A0A7K3S9X0-F1
#
_entry.id   AF-A0A7K3S9X0-F1
#
_cell.length_a   1.000
_cell.length_b   1.000
_cell.length_c   1.000
_cell.angle_alpha   90.00
_cell.angle_beta   90.00
_cell.angle_gamma   90.00
#
_symmetry.space_group_name_H-M   'P 1'
#
loop_
_entity.id
_entity.type
_entity.pdbx_description
1 polymer ?
#
loop_
_entity_poly.entity_id
_entity_poly.type
_entity_poly.pdbx_seq_one_letter_code
_entity_poly.pdbx_strand_id
1 'polypeptide(L)'
;PGQGAPFGGGAPFAPAPPARNNILLGVAVALGAAIVAGILYGVIAGSIEREVGYAAVGVGFLVGFAASKVGGSNPAVIAASAVFSIGGVYLGQLIGISMILSDLAQIPFSEVVGDHFDTVTKAWSEEADFMTYVFFAIGAIGAIGGAKKAG
;
A
#
# COMPACT_ATOMS: atom_id res chain seq x y z
N PRO A 1 39.18 -50.71 -4.54
CA PRO A 1 39.12 -49.81 -3.36
C PRO A 1 39.00 -48.34 -3.82
N GLY A 2 37.76 -47.87 -3.98
CA GLY A 2 37.47 -46.47 -4.31
C GLY A 2 37.47 -45.63 -3.04
N GLN A 3 38.37 -44.65 -2.98
CA GLN A 3 38.50 -43.73 -1.86
C GLN A 3 37.50 -42.59 -2.07
N GLY A 4 36.47 -42.54 -1.20
CA GLY A 4 35.37 -41.59 -1.27
C GLY A 4 35.84 -40.15 -1.08
N ALA A 5 35.34 -39.26 -1.93
CA ALA A 5 35.50 -37.82 -1.80
C ALA A 5 34.69 -37.30 -0.59
N PRO A 6 35.27 -36.46 0.28
CA PRO A 6 34.53 -35.85 1.38
C PRO A 6 33.67 -34.70 0.85
N PHE A 7 32.39 -34.98 0.61
CA PHE A 7 31.37 -33.94 0.56
C PHE A 7 31.21 -33.35 1.96
N GLY A 8 31.46 -32.04 2.12
CA GLY A 8 31.13 -31.35 3.37
C GLY A 8 31.97 -30.12 3.73
N GLY A 9 32.37 -29.30 2.75
CA GLY A 9 32.90 -27.97 3.04
C GLY A 9 31.76 -27.01 3.37
N GLY A 10 31.33 -26.99 4.63
CA GLY A 10 30.32 -26.05 5.12
C GLY A 10 30.80 -24.61 4.90
N ALA A 11 30.09 -23.86 4.07
CA ALA A 11 30.30 -22.42 3.97
C ALA A 11 30.14 -21.79 5.38
N PRO A 12 30.99 -20.81 5.77
CA PRO A 12 30.83 -20.12 7.04
C PRO A 12 29.40 -19.58 7.17
N PHE A 13 28.71 -19.95 8.26
CA PHE A 13 27.41 -19.38 8.59
C PHE A 13 27.59 -17.88 8.83
N ALA A 14 27.18 -17.06 7.87
CA ALA A 14 27.13 -15.62 8.06
C ALA A 14 26.12 -15.31 9.17
N PRO A 15 26.46 -14.50 10.19
CA PRO A 15 25.51 -14.10 11.23
C PRO A 15 24.28 -13.47 10.61
N ALA A 16 23.09 -13.84 11.09
CA ALA A 16 21.86 -13.20 10.67
C ALA A 16 21.96 -11.68 10.92
N PRO A 17 21.54 -10.83 9.97
CA PRO A 17 21.53 -9.39 10.15
C PRO A 17 20.78 -9.01 11.43
N PRO A 18 21.19 -7.93 12.13
CA PRO A 18 20.52 -7.50 13.34
C PRO A 18 19.03 -7.24 13.08
N ALA A 19 18.17 -7.82 13.91
CA ALA A 19 16.74 -7.63 13.82
C ALA A 19 16.42 -6.14 14.01
N ARG A 20 15.81 -5.52 12.99
CA ARG A 20 15.22 -4.18 13.15
C ARG A 20 14.00 -4.33 14.05
N ASN A 21 13.95 -3.62 15.17
CA ASN A 21 12.96 -3.84 16.23
C ASN A 21 12.08 -2.60 16.55
N ASN A 22 11.96 -1.67 15.61
CA ASN A 22 11.21 -0.42 15.82
C ASN A 22 9.76 -0.57 15.35
N ILE A 23 8.98 -1.42 16.02
CA ILE A 23 7.60 -1.75 15.63
C ILE A 23 6.74 -0.50 15.50
N LEU A 24 6.71 0.35 16.53
CA LEU A 24 5.87 1.56 16.56
C LEU A 24 6.22 2.51 15.40
N LEU A 25 7.53 2.69 15.15
CA LEU A 25 7.99 3.52 14.05
C LEU A 25 7.63 2.90 12.69
N GLY A 26 7.74 1.58 12.54
CA GLY A 26 7.30 0.86 11.33
C GLY A 26 5.81 1.04 11.05
N VAL A 27 4.96 0.97 12.08
CA VAL A 27 3.51 1.21 11.97
C VAL A 27 3.23 2.68 11.60
N ALA A 28 3.92 3.63 12.22
CA ALA A 28 3.78 5.05 11.87
C ALA A 28 4.20 5.34 10.42
N VAL A 29 5.30 4.71 9.97
CA VAL A 29 5.76 4.80 8.57
C VAL A 29 4.75 4.15 7.63
N ALA A 30 4.13 3.02 8.00
CA ALA A 30 3.09 2.39 7.20
C ALA A 30 1.90 3.33 6.99
N LEU A 31 1.43 4.00 8.05
CA LEU A 31 0.35 4.98 7.96
C LEU A 31 0.73 6.17 7.08
N GLY A 32 1.91 6.76 7.31
CA GLY A 32 2.38 7.89 6.51
C GLY A 32 2.55 7.54 5.03
N ALA A 33 3.14 6.37 4.74
CA ALA A 33 3.28 5.87 3.37
C ALA A 33 1.92 5.61 2.71
N ALA A 34 0.93 5.10 3.45
CA ALA A 34 -0.40 4.85 2.93
C ALA A 34 -1.13 6.13 2.55
N ILE A 35 -1.01 7.17 3.38
CA ILE A 35 -1.57 8.50 3.08
C ILE A 35 -0.91 9.08 1.82
N VAL A 36 0.42 9.11 1.77
CA VAL A 36 1.15 9.68 0.63
C VAL A 36 0.87 8.90 -0.65
N ALA A 37 0.95 7.57 -0.61
CA ALA A 37 0.69 6.73 -1.78
C ALA A 37 -0.78 6.82 -2.22
N GLY A 38 -1.73 6.90 -1.27
CA GLY A 38 -3.15 7.10 -1.56
C GLY A 38 -3.43 8.44 -2.24
N ILE A 39 -2.84 9.54 -1.74
CA ILE A 39 -2.95 10.86 -2.39
C ILE A 39 -2.39 10.82 -3.80
N LEU A 40 -1.18 10.27 -3.99
CA LEU A 40 -0.58 10.15 -5.32
C LEU A 40 -1.43 9.31 -6.26
N TYR A 41 -1.95 8.18 -5.78
CA TYR A 41 -2.87 7.34 -6.53
C TYR A 41 -4.12 8.11 -6.94
N GLY A 42 -4.78 8.81 -6.02
CA GLY A 42 -6.01 9.56 -6.30
C GLY A 42 -5.80 10.71 -7.27
N VAL A 43 -4.71 11.47 -7.13
CA VAL A 43 -4.35 12.55 -8.06
C VAL A 43 -4.12 12.00 -9.47
N ILE A 44 -3.40 10.89 -9.57
CA ILE A 44 -3.18 10.22 -10.86
C ILE A 44 -4.52 9.75 -11.41
N ALA A 45 -5.29 8.95 -10.67
CA ALA A 45 -6.56 8.39 -11.12
C ALA A 45 -7.56 9.46 -11.58
N GLY A 46 -7.72 10.54 -10.82
CA GLY A 46 -8.59 11.67 -11.17
C GLY A 46 -8.15 12.41 -12.43
N SER A 47 -6.84 12.41 -12.75
CA SER A 47 -6.30 13.13 -13.92
C SER A 47 -6.35 12.37 -15.25
N ILE A 48 -6.47 11.04 -15.25
CA ILE A 48 -6.38 10.21 -16.47
C ILE A 48 -7.64 9.38 -16.78
N GLU A 49 -8.71 9.48 -15.99
CA GLU A 49 -10.01 8.80 -16.21
C GLU A 49 -9.92 7.28 -16.54
N ARG A 50 -8.82 6.61 -16.17
CA ARG A 50 -8.62 5.17 -16.43
C ARG A 50 -8.58 4.38 -15.13
N GLU A 51 -9.19 3.20 -15.16
CA GLU A 51 -9.17 2.24 -14.06
C GLU A 51 -7.75 1.72 -13.80
N VAL A 52 -7.25 1.99 -12.59
CA VAL A 52 -5.85 1.79 -12.23
C VAL A 52 -5.68 0.57 -11.31
N GLY A 53 -6.14 -0.61 -11.75
CA GLY A 53 -5.94 -1.85 -10.98
C GLY A 53 -4.47 -2.13 -10.62
N TYR A 54 -3.53 -1.65 -11.45
CA TYR A 54 -2.09 -1.71 -11.18
C TYR A 54 -1.62 -0.77 -10.07
N ALA A 55 -2.30 0.34 -9.81
CA ALA A 55 -1.90 1.28 -8.76
C ALA A 55 -2.12 0.67 -7.37
N ALA A 56 -3.13 -0.16 -7.18
CA ALA A 56 -3.38 -0.82 -5.90
C ALA A 56 -2.18 -1.68 -5.46
N VAL A 57 -1.58 -2.45 -6.38
CA VAL A 57 -0.35 -3.21 -6.14
C VAL A 57 0.80 -2.28 -5.72
N GLY A 58 0.96 -1.17 -6.45
CA GLY A 58 2.02 -0.18 -6.21
C GLY A 58 1.88 0.50 -4.84
N VAL A 59 0.69 0.95 -4.50
CA VAL A 59 0.35 1.54 -3.19
C VAL A 59 0.70 0.55 -2.09
N GLY A 60 0.19 -0.68 -2.19
CA GLY A 60 0.48 -1.73 -1.21
C GLY A 60 1.97 -1.99 -1.06
N PHE A 61 2.66 -2.26 -2.18
CA PHE A 61 4.09 -2.51 -2.18
C PHE A 61 4.88 -1.39 -1.51
N LEU A 62 4.61 -0.13 -1.83
CA LEU A 62 5.28 1.03 -1.24
C LEU A 62 5.05 1.11 0.27
N VAL A 63 3.81 0.91 0.73
CA VAL A 63 3.44 0.92 2.16
C VAL A 63 4.21 -0.16 2.92
N GLY A 64 4.15 -1.41 2.44
CA GLY A 64 4.82 -2.53 3.09
C GLY A 64 6.35 -2.43 3.07
N PHE A 65 6.90 -1.99 1.95
CA PHE A 65 8.34 -1.78 1.79
C PHE A 65 8.84 -0.70 2.74
N ALA A 66 8.22 0.48 2.76
CA ALA A 66 8.64 1.58 3.62
C ALA A 66 8.55 1.20 5.11
N ALA A 67 7.41 0.61 5.51
CA ALA A 67 7.19 0.19 6.90
C ALA A 67 8.21 -0.84 7.37
N SER A 68 8.43 -1.90 6.57
CA SER A 68 9.34 -2.99 6.95
C SER A 68 10.81 -2.61 6.81
N LYS A 69 11.12 -1.60 6.00
CA LYS A 69 12.47 -1.00 5.97
C LYS A 69 12.87 -0.43 7.33
N VAL A 70 11.90 0.11 8.07
CA VAL A 70 12.12 0.74 9.38
C VAL A 70 11.77 -0.20 10.55
N GLY A 71 10.63 -0.87 10.49
CA GLY A 71 10.09 -1.73 11.55
C GLY A 71 10.53 -3.20 11.50
N GLY A 72 11.25 -3.62 10.45
CA GLY A 72 11.69 -5.00 10.25
C GLY A 72 10.55 -5.95 9.86
N SER A 73 10.86 -7.26 9.84
CA SER A 73 9.93 -8.33 9.44
C SER A 73 8.95 -8.75 10.53
N ASN A 74 8.60 -7.84 11.45
CA ASN A 74 7.67 -8.13 12.54
C ASN A 74 6.24 -8.35 11.99
N PRO A 75 5.55 -9.44 12.35
CA PRO A 75 4.19 -9.71 11.88
C PRO A 75 3.20 -8.56 12.11
N ALA A 76 3.34 -7.80 13.20
CA ALA A 76 2.49 -6.66 13.49
C ALA A 76 2.70 -5.51 12.49
N VAL A 77 3.95 -5.25 12.07
CA VAL A 77 4.26 -4.22 11.05
C VAL A 77 3.69 -4.64 9.70
N ILE A 78 3.86 -5.91 9.32
CA ILE A 78 3.34 -6.46 8.07
C ILE A 78 1.80 -6.38 8.03
N ALA A 79 1.14 -6.79 9.12
CA ALA A 79 -0.31 -6.72 9.23
C ALA A 79 -0.82 -5.27 9.17
N ALA A 80 -0.17 -4.35 9.89
CA ALA A 80 -0.49 -2.93 9.84
C ALA A 80 -0.32 -2.36 8.42
N SER A 81 0.76 -2.71 7.71
CA SER A 81 0.96 -2.32 6.31
C SER A 81 -0.14 -2.83 5.38
N ALA A 82 -0.60 -4.07 5.56
CA ALA A 82 -1.68 -4.63 4.76
C ALA A 82 -3.00 -3.87 4.98
N VAL A 83 -3.34 -3.59 6.24
CA VAL A 83 -4.54 -2.82 6.60
C VAL A 83 -4.46 -1.39 6.11
N PHE A 84 -3.34 -0.70 6.33
CA PHE A 84 -3.18 0.67 5.86
C PHE A 84 -3.09 0.77 4.35
N SER A 85 -2.61 -0.25 3.64
CA SER A 85 -2.69 -0.28 2.18
C SER A 85 -4.14 -0.25 1.69
N ILE A 86 -5.05 -0.98 2.34
CA ILE A 86 -6.48 -0.95 1.98
C ILE A 86 -7.00 0.48 2.18
N GLY A 87 -6.70 1.08 3.33
CA GLY A 87 -7.06 2.47 3.62
C GLY A 87 -6.45 3.49 2.63
N GLY A 88 -5.21 3.27 2.19
CA GLY A 88 -4.54 4.12 1.20
C GLY A 88 -5.15 4.02 -0.18
N VAL A 89 -5.52 2.81 -0.63
CA VAL A 89 -6.24 2.63 -1.90
C VAL A 89 -7.62 3.28 -1.82
N TYR A 90 -8.39 3.03 -0.76
CA TYR A 90 -9.69 3.67 -0.54
C TYR A 90 -9.58 5.21 -0.53
N LEU A 91 -8.60 5.75 0.19
CA LEU A 91 -8.34 7.20 0.23
C LEU A 91 -8.07 7.76 -1.18
N GLY A 92 -7.26 7.07 -1.98
CA GLY A 92 -7.01 7.52 -3.35
C GLY A 92 -8.25 7.46 -4.25
N GLN A 93 -9.13 6.47 -4.07
CA GLN A 93 -10.41 6.46 -4.78
C GLN A 93 -11.26 7.69 -4.43
N LEU A 94 -11.37 8.04 -3.14
CA LEU A 94 -12.10 9.23 -2.70
C LEU A 94 -11.51 10.52 -3.28
N ILE A 95 -10.18 10.64 -3.33
CA ILE A 95 -9.52 11.80 -3.93
C ILE A 95 -9.77 11.87 -5.44
N GLY A 96 -9.67 10.73 -6.14
CA GLY A 96 -9.97 10.65 -7.57
C GLY A 96 -11.39 11.09 -7.90
N ILE A 97 -12.38 10.56 -7.17
CA ILE A 97 -13.79 10.95 -7.31
C ILE A 97 -13.98 12.44 -6.99
N SER A 98 -13.36 12.93 -5.93
CA SER A 98 -13.43 14.36 -5.55
C SER A 98 -12.88 15.27 -6.65
N MET A 99 -11.79 14.88 -7.33
CA MET A 99 -11.25 15.64 -8.47
C MET A 99 -12.20 15.62 -9.66
N ILE A 100 -12.73 14.45 -10.01
CA ILE A 100 -13.69 14.31 -11.10
C ILE A 100 -14.95 15.16 -10.83
N LEU A 101 -15.48 15.14 -9.60
CA LEU A 101 -16.63 15.97 -9.21
C LEU A 101 -16.31 17.46 -9.22
N SER A 102 -15.10 17.85 -8.77
CA SER A 102 -14.63 19.24 -8.82
C SER A 102 -14.61 19.76 -10.26
N ASP A 103 -14.10 18.95 -11.19
CA ASP A 103 -14.03 19.29 -12.61
C ASP A 103 -15.43 19.29 -13.27
N LEU A 104 -16.29 18.32 -12.94
CA LEU A 104 -17.66 18.26 -13.49
C LEU A 104 -18.55 19.41 -13.00
N ALA A 105 -18.49 19.73 -11.71
CA ALA A 105 -19.32 20.77 -11.09
C ALA A 105 -18.71 22.18 -11.19
N GLN A 106 -17.45 22.30 -11.65
CA GLN A 106 -16.70 23.56 -11.74
C GLN A 106 -16.60 24.30 -10.40
N ILE A 107 -16.49 23.54 -9.29
CA ILE A 107 -16.29 24.07 -7.94
C ILE A 107 -14.92 23.65 -7.40
N PRO A 108 -14.33 24.38 -6.43
CA PRO A 108 -13.04 24.02 -5.85
C PRO A 108 -13.05 22.63 -5.20
N PHE A 109 -11.97 21.87 -5.36
CA PHE A 109 -11.79 20.56 -4.70
C PHE A 109 -12.01 20.61 -3.17
N SER A 110 -11.62 21.71 -2.52
CA SER A 110 -11.83 21.90 -1.08
C SER A 110 -13.31 21.98 -0.70
N GLU A 111 -14.15 22.51 -1.59
CA GLU A 111 -15.61 22.56 -1.40
C GLU A 111 -16.20 21.15 -1.58
N VAL A 112 -15.71 20.39 -2.56
CA VAL A 112 -16.12 18.99 -2.76
C VAL A 112 -15.83 18.12 -1.53
N VAL A 113 -14.61 18.22 -0.99
CA VAL A 113 -14.20 17.41 0.18
C VAL A 113 -14.73 17.97 1.50
N GLY A 114 -14.95 19.27 1.61
CA GLY A 114 -15.42 19.92 2.83
C GLY A 114 -16.94 19.85 2.99
N ASP A 115 -17.67 20.26 1.95
CA ASP A 115 -19.11 20.52 2.00
C ASP A 115 -19.93 19.43 1.29
N HIS A 116 -19.31 18.64 0.40
CA HIS A 116 -19.97 17.61 -0.41
C HIS A 116 -19.36 16.21 -0.27
N PHE A 117 -18.72 15.93 0.87
CA PHE A 117 -18.11 14.62 1.11
C PHE A 117 -19.12 13.47 1.13
N ASP A 118 -20.38 13.76 1.48
CA ASP A 118 -21.50 12.81 1.37
C ASP A 118 -21.73 12.39 -0.08
N THR A 119 -21.61 13.33 -1.02
CA THR A 119 -21.73 13.06 -2.47
C THR A 119 -20.55 12.23 -2.96
N VAL A 120 -19.33 12.53 -2.51
CA VAL A 120 -18.13 11.75 -2.84
C VAL A 120 -18.27 10.30 -2.35
N THR A 121 -18.69 10.11 -1.09
CA THR A 121 -18.84 8.77 -0.51
C THR A 121 -20.00 7.99 -1.12
N LYS A 122 -21.07 8.68 -1.50
CA LYS A 122 -22.18 8.08 -2.25
C LYS A 122 -21.73 7.63 -3.64
N ALA A 123 -21.05 8.49 -4.39
CA ALA A 123 -20.51 8.16 -5.71
C ALA A 123 -19.56 6.95 -5.62
N TRP A 124 -18.66 6.94 -4.63
CA TRP A 124 -17.80 5.78 -4.38
C TRP A 124 -18.62 4.50 -4.12
N SER A 125 -19.67 4.59 -3.30
CA SER A 125 -20.48 3.42 -2.95
C SER A 125 -21.29 2.90 -4.15
N GLU A 126 -21.71 3.79 -5.05
CA GLU A 126 -22.44 3.44 -6.28
C GLU A 126 -21.51 2.83 -7.34
N GLU A 127 -20.25 3.29 -7.42
CA GLU A 127 -19.22 2.74 -8.32
C GLU A 127 -18.53 1.49 -7.76
N ALA A 128 -18.56 1.29 -6.43
CA ALA A 128 -17.89 0.17 -5.77
C ALA A 128 -18.49 -1.17 -6.20
N ASP A 129 -17.77 -1.82 -7.11
CA ASP A 129 -18.10 -3.13 -7.63
C ASP A 129 -17.23 -4.23 -6.98
N PHE A 130 -17.38 -5.47 -7.46
CA PHE A 130 -16.55 -6.58 -7.03
C PHE A 130 -15.04 -6.33 -7.25
N MET A 131 -14.65 -5.69 -8.36
CA MET A 131 -13.24 -5.42 -8.66
C MET A 131 -12.61 -4.46 -7.65
N THR A 132 -13.37 -3.49 -7.12
CA THR A 132 -12.89 -2.60 -6.05
C THR A 132 -12.37 -3.38 -4.85
N TYR A 133 -13.13 -4.39 -4.39
CA TYR A 133 -12.70 -5.24 -3.28
C TYR A 133 -11.53 -6.16 -3.64
N VAL A 134 -11.46 -6.61 -4.90
CA VAL A 134 -10.28 -7.32 -5.41
C VAL A 134 -9.03 -6.43 -5.38
N PHE A 135 -9.14 -5.14 -5.75
CA PHE A 135 -8.02 -4.21 -5.67
C PHE A 135 -7.59 -3.94 -4.23
N PHE A 136 -8.52 -3.88 -3.28
CA PHE A 136 -8.16 -3.82 -1.85
C PHE A 136 -7.36 -5.04 -1.41
N ALA A 137 -7.80 -6.25 -1.81
CA ALA A 137 -7.07 -7.47 -1.50
C ALA A 137 -5.69 -7.50 -2.17
N ILE A 138 -5.59 -7.07 -3.43
CA ILE A 138 -4.34 -6.96 -4.17
C ILE A 138 -3.39 -5.95 -3.53
N GLY A 139 -3.90 -4.80 -3.05
CA GLY A 139 -3.11 -3.83 -2.28
C GLY A 139 -2.54 -4.45 -1.01
N ALA A 140 -3.37 -5.16 -0.24
CA ALA A 140 -2.91 -5.89 0.94
C ALA A 140 -1.81 -6.94 0.61
N ILE A 141 -1.99 -7.71 -0.48
CA ILE A 141 -0.98 -8.67 -0.95
C ILE A 141 0.30 -7.95 -1.40
N GLY A 142 0.16 -6.83 -2.11
CA GLY A 142 1.26 -5.96 -2.52
C GLY A 142 2.07 -5.49 -1.31
N ALA A 143 1.42 -5.11 -0.22
CA ALA A 143 2.08 -4.73 1.03
C ALA A 143 2.89 -5.87 1.64
N ILE A 144 2.37 -7.09 1.62
CA ILE A 144 3.13 -8.26 2.06
C ILE A 144 4.36 -8.48 1.16
N GLY A 145 4.22 -8.32 -0.16
CA GLY A 145 5.32 -8.40 -1.12
C GLY A 145 6.40 -7.34 -0.88
N GLY A 146 5.99 -6.10 -0.67
CA GLY A 146 6.88 -4.98 -0.33
C GLY A 146 7.62 -5.21 1.00
N ALA A 147 6.91 -5.69 2.01
CA ALA A 147 7.48 -6.03 3.30
C ALA A 147 8.58 -7.08 3.20
N LYS A 148 8.31 -8.20 2.49
CA LYS A 148 9.28 -9.28 2.25
C LYS A 148 10.51 -8.83 1.46
N LYS A 149 10.39 -7.78 0.66
CA LYS A 149 11.52 -7.23 -0.11
C LYS A 149 12.42 -6.32 0.75
N ALA A 150 11.87 -5.72 1.80
CA ALA A 150 12.58 -4.77 2.66
C ALA A 150 13.23 -5.43 3.90
N GLY A 151 12.67 -6.54 4.38
CA GLY A 151 13.21 -7.36 5.45
C GLY A 151 14.19 -8.40 4.95
#